data_AF-A0A358R0R1-F1
#
_entry.id   AF-A0A358R0R1-F1
#
_cell.length_a   1.000
_cell.length_b   1.000
_cell.length_c   1.000
_cell.angle_alpha   90.00
_cell.angle_beta   90.00
_cell.angle_gamma   90.00
#
_symmetry.space_group_name_H-M   'P 1'
#
loop_
_entity.id
_entity.type
_entity.pdbx_description
1 polymer ?
#
loop_
_entity_poly.entity_id
_entity_poly.type
_entity_poly.pdbx_seq_one_letter_code
_entity_poly.pdbx_strand_id
1 'polypeptide(L)'
;MFKAWLRNTEPVNLEPYVGDLKGIDGWLSRDGTLYQCNYVDHLIYAERLCKKFGYQLLNRFPYQMNSEYTLEQKGWAKISNGKVHYASTKPMSKKQLDFLFDYFINNGYSVNEYQELVRQQEGEVLA
;
A
#
# COMPACT_ATOMS: atom_id res chain seq x y z
N MET A 1 -25.93 -12.50 1.42
CA MET A 1 -24.87 -13.49 1.13
C MET A 1 -24.38 -13.47 -0.32
N PHE A 2 -25.22 -13.19 -1.33
CA PHE A 2 -24.82 -13.19 -2.76
C PHE A 2 -23.78 -12.12 -3.15
N LYS A 3 -23.85 -10.90 -2.56
CA LYS A 3 -22.92 -9.79 -2.86
C LYS A 3 -21.48 -10.03 -2.44
N ALA A 4 -21.24 -10.80 -1.37
CA ALA A 4 -19.90 -11.13 -0.91
C ALA A 4 -19.21 -12.17 -1.82
N TRP A 5 -20.00 -13.06 -2.43
CA TRP A 5 -19.49 -14.06 -3.38
C TRP A 5 -19.12 -13.43 -4.75
N LEU A 6 -19.90 -12.44 -5.21
CA LEU A 6 -19.60 -11.69 -6.44
C LEU A 6 -18.29 -10.89 -6.36
N ARG A 7 -17.98 -10.25 -5.20
CA ARG A 7 -16.69 -9.54 -5.02
C ARG A 7 -15.46 -10.44 -5.18
N ASN A 8 -15.59 -11.74 -4.89
CA ASN A 8 -14.50 -12.70 -5.06
C ASN A 8 -14.36 -13.22 -6.50
N THR A 9 -15.33 -12.97 -7.37
CA THR A 9 -15.36 -13.51 -8.74
C THR A 9 -15.19 -12.46 -9.83
N GLU A 10 -15.35 -11.17 -9.52
CA GLU A 10 -14.99 -10.12 -10.47
C GLU A 10 -13.45 -10.05 -10.67
N PRO A 11 -12.99 -9.88 -11.92
CA PRO A 11 -11.58 -9.68 -12.22
C PRO A 11 -11.16 -8.34 -11.62
N VAL A 12 -10.43 -8.41 -10.50
CA VAL A 12 -9.72 -7.27 -9.95
C VAL A 12 -8.65 -6.88 -10.94
N ASN A 13 -8.71 -5.64 -11.39
CA ASN A 13 -7.72 -5.08 -12.30
C ASN A 13 -6.41 -4.82 -11.54
N LEU A 14 -5.45 -5.73 -11.67
CA LEU A 14 -4.12 -5.59 -11.07
C LEU A 14 -3.16 -4.82 -11.96
N GLU A 15 -3.64 -4.04 -12.91
CA GLU A 15 -2.78 -3.16 -13.70
C GLU A 15 -2.33 -1.94 -12.90
N PRO A 16 -1.14 -1.40 -13.21
CA PRO A 16 -0.68 -0.12 -12.67
C PRO A 16 -1.74 0.96 -12.83
N TYR A 17 -1.99 1.71 -11.76
CA TYR A 17 -2.88 2.85 -11.81
C TYR A 17 -2.26 3.99 -12.61
N VAL A 18 -3.02 4.52 -13.55
CA VAL A 18 -2.69 5.71 -14.33
C VAL A 18 -3.92 6.62 -14.30
N GLY A 19 -3.82 7.75 -13.61
CA GLY A 19 -4.95 8.67 -13.44
C GLY A 19 -4.71 9.72 -12.37
N ASP A 20 -5.79 10.39 -11.96
CA ASP A 20 -5.78 11.43 -10.93
C ASP A 20 -5.48 10.83 -9.55
N LEU A 21 -4.59 11.47 -8.79
CA LEU A 21 -4.17 11.02 -7.46
C LEU A 21 -5.17 11.40 -6.35
N LYS A 22 -6.22 12.16 -6.67
CA LYS A 22 -7.16 12.66 -5.67
C LYS A 22 -8.06 11.56 -5.10
N GLY A 23 -7.98 11.36 -3.78
CA GLY A 23 -8.83 10.47 -2.99
C GLY A 23 -8.62 8.99 -3.28
N ILE A 24 -7.46 8.61 -3.84
CA ILE A 24 -7.19 7.23 -4.19
C ILE A 24 -6.56 6.46 -3.02
N ASP A 25 -7.01 5.22 -2.90
CA ASP A 25 -6.49 4.21 -1.98
C ASP A 25 -5.78 3.11 -2.78
N GLY A 26 -4.85 2.39 -2.16
CA GLY A 26 -4.14 1.35 -2.88
C GLY A 26 -2.86 0.85 -2.23
N TRP A 27 -2.14 0.05 -3.01
CA TRP A 27 -0.85 -0.52 -2.67
C TRP A 27 0.24 0.06 -3.55
N LEU A 28 1.19 0.77 -2.95
CA LEU A 28 2.34 1.37 -3.61
C LEU A 28 3.54 0.43 -3.49
N SER A 29 3.95 -0.12 -4.62
CA SER A 29 5.10 -1.01 -4.70
C SER A 29 6.44 -0.28 -4.54
N ARG A 30 7.52 -1.03 -4.30
CA ARG A 30 8.87 -0.46 -4.09
C ARG A 30 9.41 0.35 -5.26
N ASP A 31 8.95 0.10 -6.47
CA ASP A 31 9.41 0.84 -7.66
C ASP A 31 8.60 2.11 -7.93
N GLY A 32 7.66 2.47 -7.04
CA GLY A 32 6.79 3.63 -7.18
C GLY A 32 5.52 3.35 -7.98
N THR A 33 5.27 2.12 -8.41
CA THR A 33 4.03 1.76 -9.11
C THR A 33 2.88 1.61 -8.11
N LEU A 34 1.81 2.37 -8.31
CA LEU A 34 0.58 2.27 -7.52
C LEU A 34 -0.40 1.26 -8.14
N TYR A 35 -1.01 0.45 -7.30
CA TYR A 35 -2.14 -0.41 -7.63
C TYR A 35 -3.35 0.07 -6.83
N GLN A 36 -4.25 0.81 -7.49
CA GLN A 36 -5.43 1.38 -6.84
C GLN A 36 -6.39 0.28 -6.39
N CYS A 37 -6.95 0.40 -5.20
CA CYS A 37 -8.06 -0.42 -4.76
C CYS A 37 -9.04 0.41 -3.93
N ASN A 38 -10.28 -0.06 -3.77
CA ASN A 38 -11.20 0.61 -2.86
C ASN A 38 -10.73 0.44 -1.41
N TYR A 39 -11.08 1.41 -0.55
CA TYR A 39 -10.84 1.38 0.90
C TYR A 39 -11.13 0.02 1.55
N VAL A 40 -12.27 -0.60 1.20
CA VAL A 40 -12.74 -1.86 1.81
C VAL A 40 -12.08 -3.12 1.24
N ASP A 41 -11.34 -3.01 0.13
CA ASP A 41 -10.85 -4.15 -0.66
C ASP A 41 -9.33 -4.37 -0.53
N HIS A 42 -8.65 -3.62 0.36
CA HIS A 42 -7.19 -3.71 0.54
C HIS A 42 -6.67 -5.13 0.79
N LEU A 43 -7.34 -5.91 1.65
CA LEU A 43 -6.94 -7.28 1.96
C LEU A 43 -7.06 -8.20 0.73
N ILE A 44 -8.16 -8.09 -0.01
CA ILE A 44 -8.40 -8.87 -1.22
C ILE A 44 -7.37 -8.50 -2.30
N TYR A 45 -7.06 -7.20 -2.45
CA TYR A 45 -6.02 -6.74 -3.36
C TYR A 45 -4.65 -7.25 -2.94
N ALA A 46 -4.33 -7.25 -1.65
CA ALA A 46 -3.06 -7.74 -1.14
C ALA A 46 -2.88 -9.23 -1.46
N GLU A 47 -3.92 -10.05 -1.27
CA GLU A 47 -3.88 -11.47 -1.66
C GLU A 47 -3.61 -11.66 -3.16
N ARG A 48 -4.27 -10.87 -4.00
CA ARG A 48 -4.13 -10.96 -5.45
C ARG A 48 -2.76 -10.46 -5.93
N LEU A 49 -2.22 -9.40 -5.31
CA LEU A 49 -0.86 -8.92 -5.56
C LEU A 49 0.18 -9.96 -5.13
N CYS A 50 0.05 -10.54 -3.92
CA CYS A 50 0.93 -11.64 -3.50
C CYS A 50 0.94 -12.80 -4.50
N LYS A 51 -0.23 -13.18 -5.05
CA LYS A 51 -0.32 -14.19 -6.11
C LYS A 51 0.34 -13.74 -7.42
N LYS A 52 0.07 -12.51 -7.89
CA LYS A 52 0.63 -11.94 -9.14
C LYS A 52 2.16 -11.91 -9.10
N PHE A 53 2.74 -11.54 -7.96
CA PHE A 53 4.19 -11.43 -7.78
C PHE A 53 4.85 -12.68 -7.21
N GLY A 54 4.11 -13.79 -7.04
CA GLY A 54 4.64 -15.07 -6.58
C GLY A 54 5.17 -15.05 -5.14
N TYR A 55 4.61 -14.21 -4.26
CA TYR A 55 5.02 -14.13 -2.86
C TYR A 55 4.40 -15.24 -2.03
N GLN A 56 5.23 -15.88 -1.21
CA GLN A 56 4.77 -16.75 -0.13
C GLN A 56 4.22 -15.89 1.01
N LEU A 57 3.02 -16.24 1.48
CA LEU A 57 2.37 -15.53 2.58
C LEU A 57 3.15 -15.74 3.89
N LEU A 58 3.34 -14.64 4.60
CA LEU A 58 3.97 -14.63 5.91
C LEU A 58 2.90 -14.73 7.01
N ASN A 59 3.23 -15.44 8.08
CA ASN A 59 2.40 -15.52 9.26
C ASN A 59 2.55 -14.27 10.11
N ARG A 60 1.42 -13.64 10.46
CA ARG A 60 1.36 -12.68 11.56
C ARG A 60 0.93 -13.41 12.82
N PHE A 61 1.66 -13.20 13.92
CA PHE A 61 1.32 -13.83 15.20
C PHE A 61 -0.05 -13.34 15.72
N PRO A 62 -0.92 -14.21 16.26
CA PRO A 62 -0.80 -15.67 16.32
C PRO A 62 -1.43 -16.34 15.07
N TYR A 63 -0.56 -16.81 14.17
CA TYR A 63 -0.82 -17.79 13.10
C TYR A 63 -1.91 -17.49 12.06
N GLN A 64 -2.06 -16.23 11.64
CA GLN A 64 -2.84 -15.92 10.44
C GLN A 64 -1.92 -15.52 9.29
N MET A 65 -2.00 -16.28 8.19
CA MET A 65 -1.40 -15.89 6.91
C MET A 65 -2.01 -14.56 6.51
N ASN A 66 -1.19 -13.51 6.42
CA ASN A 66 -1.69 -12.16 6.22
C ASN A 66 -0.99 -11.53 5.02
N SER A 67 -1.77 -11.31 3.96
CA SER A 67 -1.28 -10.76 2.70
C SER A 67 -0.88 -9.30 2.82
N GLU A 68 -1.59 -8.49 3.62
CA GLU A 68 -1.21 -7.10 3.87
C GLU A 68 0.16 -7.04 4.57
N TYR A 69 0.31 -7.82 5.64
CA TYR A 69 1.58 -7.97 6.35
C TYR A 69 2.70 -8.48 5.42
N THR A 70 2.38 -9.45 4.56
CA THR A 70 3.35 -9.97 3.57
C THR A 70 3.82 -8.86 2.64
N LEU A 71 2.92 -8.05 2.10
CA LEU A 71 3.27 -6.92 1.24
C LEU A 71 4.13 -5.87 1.97
N GLU A 72 3.74 -5.49 3.19
CA GLU A 72 4.51 -4.57 4.03
C GLU A 72 5.93 -5.10 4.27
N GLN A 73 6.09 -6.38 4.62
CA GLN A 73 7.41 -7.02 4.80
C GLN A 73 8.21 -7.15 3.49
N LYS A 74 7.53 -7.13 2.34
CA LYS A 74 8.16 -7.02 1.02
C LYS A 74 8.45 -5.57 0.62
N GLY A 75 8.17 -4.59 1.48
CA GLY A 75 8.46 -3.16 1.30
C GLY A 75 7.41 -2.40 0.50
N TRP A 76 6.20 -2.95 0.37
CA TRP A 76 5.07 -2.20 -0.16
C TRP A 76 4.53 -1.25 0.90
N ALA A 77 3.97 -0.14 0.45
CA ALA A 77 3.27 0.82 1.29
C ALA A 77 1.77 0.79 0.96
N LYS A 78 0.92 0.78 1.98
CA LYS A 78 -0.54 0.87 1.87
C LYS A 78 -0.96 2.32 2.01
N ILE A 79 -1.69 2.85 1.04
CA ILE A 79 -2.31 4.16 1.09
C ILE A 79 -3.80 3.94 1.37
N SER A 80 -4.29 4.42 2.50
CA SER A 80 -5.65 4.20 2.95
C SER A 80 -6.20 5.44 3.64
N ASN A 81 -7.19 6.07 3.02
CA ASN A 81 -7.84 7.30 3.49
C ASN A 81 -6.82 8.42 3.79
N GLY A 82 -5.90 8.65 2.85
CA GLY A 82 -4.83 9.65 2.97
C GLY A 82 -3.69 9.27 3.91
N LYS A 83 -3.76 8.12 4.59
CA LYS A 83 -2.68 7.65 5.47
C LYS A 83 -1.82 6.60 4.78
N VAL A 84 -0.53 6.62 5.09
CA VAL A 84 0.44 5.66 4.57
C VAL A 84 0.86 4.71 5.68
N HIS A 85 0.67 3.41 5.44
CA HIS A 85 1.11 2.34 6.34
C HIS A 85 2.19 1.51 5.65
N TYR A 86 3.31 1.27 6.34
CA TYR A 86 4.43 0.49 5.83
C TYR A 86 5.14 -0.21 6.99
N ALA A 87 5.96 -1.23 6.67
CA ALA A 87 6.80 -1.85 7.68
C ALA A 87 8.04 -0.98 7.94
N SER A 88 8.22 -0.53 9.19
CA SER A 88 9.40 0.21 9.65
C SER A 88 10.73 -0.45 9.29
N THR A 89 10.79 -1.78 9.40
CA THR A 89 11.96 -2.60 9.04
C THR A 89 12.29 -2.62 7.53
N LYS A 90 11.44 -2.00 6.70
CA LYS A 90 11.60 -1.86 5.25
C LYS A 90 11.44 -0.38 4.87
N PRO A 91 12.53 0.42 4.90
CA PRO A 91 12.45 1.82 4.53
C PRO A 91 11.92 1.99 3.11
N MET A 92 11.11 3.03 2.90
CA MET A 92 10.55 3.34 1.59
C MET A 92 11.66 3.72 0.61
N SER A 93 11.48 3.32 -0.64
CA SER A 93 12.37 3.71 -1.71
C SER A 93 12.19 5.19 -2.07
N LYS A 94 13.21 5.79 -2.68
CA LYS A 94 13.09 7.15 -3.22
C LYS A 94 11.88 7.29 -4.16
N LYS A 95 11.62 6.30 -5.01
CA LYS A 95 10.48 6.33 -5.94
C LYS A 95 9.13 6.34 -5.22
N GLN A 96 9.03 5.65 -4.09
CA GLN A 96 7.82 5.69 -3.25
C GLN A 96 7.64 7.06 -2.61
N LEU A 97 8.73 7.65 -2.10
CA LEU A 97 8.68 9.00 -1.53
C LEU A 97 8.32 10.06 -2.58
N ASP A 98 8.93 9.99 -3.76
CA ASP A 98 8.61 10.90 -4.88
C ASP A 98 7.11 10.79 -5.26
N PHE A 99 6.57 9.57 -5.35
CA PHE A 99 5.14 9.35 -5.59
C PHE A 99 4.27 9.93 -4.47
N LEU A 100 4.63 9.68 -3.20
CA LEU A 100 3.85 10.12 -2.05
C LEU A 100 3.85 11.65 -1.92
N PHE A 101 4.97 12.30 -2.27
CA PHE A 101 5.02 13.75 -2.35
C PHE A 101 3.94 14.29 -3.30
N ASP A 102 3.92 13.80 -4.55
CA ASP A 102 2.91 14.20 -5.53
C ASP A 102 1.49 13.88 -5.06
N TYR A 103 1.28 12.70 -4.46
CA TYR A 103 0.00 12.30 -3.89
C TYR A 103 -0.50 13.28 -2.82
N PHE A 104 0.36 13.66 -1.86
CA PHE A 104 -0.04 14.54 -0.77
C PHE A 104 -0.38 15.95 -1.29
N ILE A 105 0.42 16.49 -2.20
CA ILE A 105 0.18 17.80 -2.80
C ILE A 105 -1.15 17.83 -3.57
N ASN A 106 -1.43 16.81 -4.39
CA ASN A 106 -2.67 16.75 -5.19
C ASN A 106 -3.94 16.62 -4.32
N ASN A 107 -3.81 16.05 -3.13
CA ASN A 107 -4.92 15.92 -2.19
C ASN A 107 -5.08 17.11 -1.24
N GLY A 108 -4.22 18.14 -1.37
CA GLY A 108 -4.26 19.33 -0.52
C GLY A 108 -3.79 19.06 0.91
N TYR A 109 -3.08 17.95 1.14
CA TYR A 109 -2.44 17.68 2.41
C TYR A 109 -1.25 18.62 2.60
N SER A 110 -1.00 18.97 3.86
CA SER A 110 0.11 19.88 4.17
C SER A 110 1.45 19.19 3.91
N VAL A 111 2.45 19.96 3.49
CA VAL A 111 3.85 19.47 3.37
C VAL A 111 4.34 18.85 4.69
N ASN A 112 3.75 19.23 5.83
CA ASN A 112 4.08 18.67 7.14
C ASN A 112 3.74 17.17 7.23
N GLU A 113 2.67 16.68 6.60
CA GLU A 113 2.32 15.26 6.64
C GLU A 113 3.35 14.41 5.89
N TYR A 114 3.82 14.92 4.75
CA TYR A 114 4.95 14.32 4.03
C TYR A 114 6.25 14.38 4.85
N GLN A 115 6.53 15.51 5.51
CA GLN A 115 7.71 15.65 6.36
C GLN A 115 7.67 14.74 7.59
N GLU A 116 6.50 14.53 8.19
CA GLU A 116 6.30 13.58 9.30
C GLU A 116 6.59 12.16 8.85
N LEU A 117 6.11 11.76 7.67
CA LEU A 117 6.41 10.47 7.05
C LEU A 117 7.92 10.27 6.86
N VAL A 118 8.61 11.26 6.30
CA VAL A 118 10.07 11.22 6.09
C VAL A 118 10.82 11.14 7.42
N ARG A 119 10.41 11.92 8.42
CA ARG A 119 11.02 11.90 9.77
C ARG A 119 10.84 10.57 10.48
N GLN A 120 9.67 9.94 10.37
CA GLN A 120 9.44 8.60 10.94
C GLN A 120 10.40 7.58 10.34
N GLN A 121 10.63 7.64 9.03
CA GLN A 121 11.61 6.79 8.36
C GLN A 121 13.05 7.07 8.83
N GLU A 122 13.46 8.33 8.96
CA GLU A 122 14.83 8.68 9.38
C GLU A 122 15.10 8.35 10.86
N GLY A 123 14.12 8.54 11.73
CA GLY A 123 14.24 8.27 13.17
C GLY A 123 14.38 6.79 13.51
N GLU A 124 13.77 5.89 12.73
CA GLU A 124 13.88 4.43 12.91
C GLU A 124 15.15 3.83 12.29
N VAL A 125 15.81 4.54 11.36
CA VAL A 125 17.11 4.12 10.80
C VAL A 125 18.27 4.38 11.79
N LEU A 126 18.07 5.26 12.77
CA LEU A 126 19.07 5.67 13.75
C LEU A 126 18.88 5.05 15.15
N ALA A 127 17.82 4.26 15.37
CA ALA A 127 17.51 3.59 16.63
C ALA A 127 17.83 2.08 16.57
#